data_AF-A0A7K2M881-F1
#
_entry.id   AF-A0A7K2M881-F1
#
_cell.length_a   1.000
_cell.length_b   1.000
_cell.length_c   1.000
_cell.angle_alpha   90.00
_cell.angle_beta   90.00
_cell.angle_gamma   90.00
#
_symmetry.space_group_name_H-M   'P 1'
#
loop_
_entity.id
_entity.type
_entity.pdbx_description
1 polymer ?
#
loop_
_entity_poly.entity_id
_entity_poly.type
_entity_poly.pdbx_seq_one_letter_code
_entity_poly.pdbx_strand_id
1 'polypeptide(L)'
;MRRTTLTTRTPHRGTLAATTAAAAAAALLLAGCGTQDDDGKGGPTGAGSGGATASASASASASASPSGSAPAPGSPSGPGSPPGAGSASAPPSATGSVPASPSGCVRHVELTAADTGRTVCLTVGGSVRMNLDGTKERPWSPVKAEGGILKGANAGIVILPGDALAAFTASAPGTARLSASRPLCATGPGKISCLGIQEWTVTVKVTRP
;
A
#
# COMPACT_ATOMS: atom_id res chain seq x y z
N MET A 1 -56.24 -28.06 -14.26
CA MET A 1 -55.12 -29.01 -14.07
C MET A 1 -53.90 -28.51 -14.85
N ARG A 2 -52.93 -27.87 -14.19
CA ARG A 2 -51.67 -27.46 -14.81
C ARG A 2 -50.53 -28.01 -13.95
N ARG A 3 -49.73 -28.92 -14.52
CA ARG A 3 -48.62 -29.59 -13.87
C ARG A 3 -47.41 -28.67 -13.85
N THR A 4 -46.88 -28.42 -12.66
CA THR A 4 -45.64 -27.68 -12.41
C THR A 4 -44.47 -28.66 -12.47
N THR A 5 -43.54 -28.45 -13.40
CA THR A 5 -42.31 -29.25 -13.52
C THR A 5 -41.21 -28.61 -12.67
N LEU A 6 -40.79 -29.29 -11.59
CA LEU A 6 -39.62 -28.89 -10.80
C LEU A 6 -38.33 -29.43 -11.46
N THR A 7 -37.40 -28.54 -11.78
CA THR A 7 -36.05 -28.90 -12.23
C THR A 7 -35.10 -28.92 -11.03
N THR A 8 -34.84 -30.12 -10.51
CA THR A 8 -33.84 -30.40 -9.48
C THR A 8 -32.43 -30.18 -10.06
N ARG A 9 -31.69 -29.21 -9.53
CA ARG A 9 -30.27 -28.99 -9.87
C ARG A 9 -29.37 -29.56 -8.77
N THR A 10 -28.60 -30.58 -9.14
CA THR A 10 -27.62 -31.29 -8.33
C THR A 10 -26.39 -30.41 -8.04
N PRO A 11 -25.83 -30.38 -6.81
CA PRO A 11 -24.55 -29.73 -6.56
C PRO A 11 -23.38 -30.60 -7.03
N HIS A 12 -22.53 -30.04 -7.89
CA HIS A 12 -21.25 -30.65 -8.26
C HIS A 12 -20.27 -30.61 -7.08
N ARG A 13 -19.88 -31.81 -6.65
CA ARG A 13 -18.85 -32.10 -5.66
C ARG A 13 -17.49 -31.93 -6.35
N GLY A 14 -16.83 -30.79 -6.14
CA GLY A 14 -15.49 -30.52 -6.64
C GLY A 14 -14.43 -31.13 -5.73
N THR A 15 -13.72 -32.13 -6.25
CA THR A 15 -12.65 -32.90 -5.60
C THR A 15 -11.42 -32.02 -5.34
N LEU A 16 -10.95 -32.00 -4.09
CA LEU A 16 -9.69 -31.41 -3.66
C LEU A 16 -8.52 -32.26 -4.18
N ALA A 17 -7.66 -31.69 -5.03
CA ALA A 17 -6.36 -32.28 -5.35
C ALA A 17 -5.33 -31.73 -4.35
N ALA A 18 -4.84 -32.62 -3.49
CA ALA A 18 -3.72 -32.39 -2.60
C ALA A 18 -2.42 -32.43 -3.41
N THR A 19 -1.75 -31.29 -3.57
CA THR A 19 -0.38 -31.25 -4.09
C THR A 19 0.61 -31.39 -2.93
N THR A 20 1.27 -32.54 -2.92
CA THR A 20 2.37 -32.92 -2.03
C THR A 20 3.59 -32.04 -2.22
N ALA A 21 4.16 -31.59 -1.10
CA ALA A 21 5.45 -30.93 -1.02
C ALA A 21 6.59 -31.91 -1.33
N ALA A 22 7.52 -31.51 -2.19
CA ALA A 22 8.81 -32.17 -2.34
C ALA A 22 9.89 -31.24 -1.80
N ALA A 23 10.53 -31.65 -0.71
CA ALA A 23 11.74 -31.03 -0.19
C ALA A 23 12.94 -31.56 -0.99
N ALA A 24 13.71 -30.66 -1.61
CA ALA A 24 15.02 -30.97 -2.14
C ALA A 24 16.05 -30.15 -1.38
N ALA A 25 16.78 -30.82 -0.48
CA ALA A 25 18.01 -30.30 0.09
C ALA A 25 19.16 -30.58 -0.89
N ALA A 26 19.89 -29.53 -1.28
CA ALA A 26 21.19 -29.67 -1.92
C ALA A 26 22.09 -28.57 -1.35
N ALA A 27 22.97 -28.97 -0.43
CA ALA A 27 24.12 -28.21 -0.03
C ALA A 27 25.30 -28.64 -0.91
N LEU A 28 25.87 -27.71 -1.69
CA LEU A 28 27.25 -27.78 -2.17
C LEU A 28 27.82 -26.36 -2.19
N LEU A 29 28.78 -26.14 -1.29
CA LEU A 29 29.74 -25.04 -1.31
C LEU A 29 30.64 -25.20 -2.54
N LEU A 30 30.97 -24.12 -3.24
CA LEU A 30 32.30 -23.88 -3.83
C LEU A 30 32.44 -22.41 -4.23
N ALA A 31 33.51 -21.80 -3.70
CA ALA A 31 33.97 -20.46 -4.00
C ALA A 31 34.42 -20.35 -5.47
N GLY A 32 34.19 -19.17 -6.06
CA GLY A 32 34.70 -18.82 -7.38
C GLY A 32 34.88 -17.31 -7.49
N CYS A 33 36.08 -16.84 -7.15
CA CYS A 33 36.58 -15.51 -7.47
C CYS A 33 37.07 -15.55 -8.93
N GLY A 34 36.64 -14.62 -9.77
CA GLY A 34 37.08 -14.53 -11.16
C GLY A 34 37.01 -13.09 -11.65
N THR A 35 38.16 -12.41 -11.60
CA THR A 35 38.44 -11.17 -12.33
C THR A 35 38.91 -11.53 -13.74
N GLN A 36 38.26 -11.00 -14.77
CA GLN A 36 38.77 -11.09 -16.13
C GLN A 36 38.55 -9.77 -16.87
N ASP A 37 39.66 -9.05 -17.01
CA ASP A 37 39.90 -7.98 -17.96
C ASP A 37 40.13 -8.55 -19.37
N ASP A 38 40.32 -7.63 -20.32
CA ASP A 38 40.77 -7.78 -21.72
C ASP A 38 39.70 -7.74 -22.83
N ASP A 39 39.55 -6.53 -23.35
CA ASP A 39 39.83 -6.10 -24.74
C ASP A 39 39.43 -6.96 -25.95
N GLY A 40 38.66 -6.34 -26.86
CA GLY A 40 39.03 -6.36 -28.28
C GLY A 40 37.99 -6.79 -29.32
N LYS A 41 37.56 -5.79 -30.11
CA LYS A 41 37.72 -5.76 -31.59
C LYS A 41 36.75 -6.59 -32.48
N GLY A 42 35.71 -5.90 -32.96
CA GLY A 42 35.44 -5.70 -34.40
C GLY A 42 34.64 -6.75 -35.20
N GLY A 43 33.62 -6.29 -35.94
CA GLY A 43 33.15 -6.94 -37.19
C GLY A 43 31.65 -6.78 -37.49
N PRO A 44 31.22 -6.67 -38.77
CA PRO A 44 30.25 -5.65 -39.16
C PRO A 44 28.94 -6.14 -39.81
N THR A 45 28.06 -5.16 -40.10
CA THR A 45 27.03 -5.10 -41.16
C THR A 45 25.83 -6.06 -41.13
N GLY A 46 24.66 -5.48 -40.84
CA GLY A 46 23.36 -6.00 -41.23
C GLY A 46 22.41 -4.82 -41.54
N ALA A 47 22.26 -4.54 -42.82
CA ALA A 47 21.42 -3.46 -43.35
C ALA A 47 19.92 -3.73 -43.12
N GLY A 48 19.19 -2.68 -42.75
CA GLY A 48 17.74 -2.69 -42.63
C GLY A 48 17.21 -1.28 -42.83
N SER A 49 17.16 -0.85 -44.09
CA SER A 49 16.55 0.40 -44.53
C SER A 49 15.03 0.37 -44.36
N GLY A 50 14.50 1.37 -43.67
CA GLY A 50 13.06 1.65 -43.57
C GLY A 50 12.86 3.10 -43.14
N GLY A 51 13.23 4.03 -44.03
CA GLY A 51 13.08 5.46 -43.81
C GLY A 51 11.63 5.92 -43.98
N ALA A 52 11.17 6.73 -43.04
CA ALA A 52 10.22 7.80 -43.29
C ALA A 52 10.64 9.03 -42.46
N THR A 53 11.34 9.92 -43.15
CA THR A 53 11.47 11.37 -42.95
C THR A 53 10.11 12.06 -42.77
N ALA A 54 9.93 13.26 -42.21
CA ALA A 54 10.67 14.19 -41.35
C ALA A 54 9.77 15.46 -41.25
N SER A 55 9.92 16.23 -40.17
CA SER A 55 9.65 17.68 -39.98
C SER A 55 8.83 17.92 -38.71
N ALA A 56 9.40 18.33 -37.58
CA ALA A 56 10.20 19.52 -37.25
C ALA A 56 9.35 20.76 -36.88
N SER A 57 9.60 21.21 -35.65
CA SER A 57 9.50 22.58 -35.11
C SER A 57 8.09 23.13 -34.83
N ALA A 58 7.83 23.87 -33.75
CA ALA A 58 8.73 24.68 -32.93
C ALA A 58 8.24 24.84 -31.48
N SER A 59 9.21 25.26 -30.66
CA SER A 59 9.16 25.75 -29.29
C SER A 59 8.07 26.79 -29.01
N ALA A 60 7.49 26.73 -27.80
CA ALA A 60 7.13 27.92 -27.05
C ALA A 60 7.26 27.64 -25.54
N SER A 61 8.33 28.19 -24.98
CA SER A 61 8.54 28.38 -23.55
C SER A 61 7.47 29.30 -22.99
N ALA A 62 6.90 28.94 -21.83
CA ALA A 62 6.28 29.92 -20.94
C ALA A 62 6.67 29.57 -19.50
N SER A 63 7.78 30.17 -19.09
CA SER A 63 8.14 30.35 -17.68
C SER A 63 7.15 31.32 -17.04
N ALA A 64 6.53 30.92 -15.94
CA ALA A 64 5.87 31.84 -15.02
C ALA A 64 6.35 31.53 -13.59
N SER A 65 7.37 32.28 -13.17
CA SER A 65 7.67 32.52 -11.77
C SER A 65 6.57 33.40 -11.16
N PRO A 66 6.27 33.20 -9.87
CA PRO A 66 6.23 34.38 -9.00
C PRO A 66 7.19 34.28 -7.81
N SER A 67 8.04 35.29 -7.73
CA SER A 67 8.62 35.89 -6.51
C SER A 67 7.57 35.92 -5.40
N GLY A 68 7.83 35.49 -4.18
CA GLY A 68 8.80 36.10 -3.26
C GLY A 68 8.02 36.89 -2.21
N SER A 69 8.13 36.50 -0.93
CA SER A 69 7.98 37.37 0.27
C SER A 69 8.14 36.53 1.55
N ALA A 70 9.36 36.50 2.08
CA ALA A 70 9.59 36.57 3.53
C ALA A 70 10.14 38.01 3.76
N PRO A 71 9.81 38.74 4.84
CA PRO A 71 10.20 38.36 6.21
C PRO A 71 9.23 38.82 7.33
N ALA A 72 9.45 38.34 8.57
CA ALA A 72 9.47 39.18 9.77
C ALA A 72 10.04 38.41 10.98
N PRO A 73 11.12 38.89 11.63
CA PRO A 73 11.51 38.50 12.97
C PRO A 73 10.80 39.40 14.00
N GLY A 74 10.37 38.82 15.13
CA GLY A 74 9.68 39.55 16.18
C GLY A 74 9.88 38.91 17.55
N SER A 75 11.09 39.03 18.09
CA SER A 75 11.35 38.89 19.52
C SER A 75 10.95 40.19 20.22
N PRO A 76 10.21 40.09 21.34
CA PRO A 76 10.50 40.97 22.47
C PRO A 76 10.87 40.17 23.72
N SER A 77 12.08 40.44 24.21
CA SER A 77 12.48 40.20 25.60
C SER A 77 11.67 41.10 26.53
N GLY A 78 11.19 40.55 27.64
CA GLY A 78 10.61 41.30 28.76
C GLY A 78 10.84 40.54 30.07
N PRO A 79 11.41 41.16 31.12
CA PRO A 79 11.82 40.51 32.36
C PRO A 79 10.72 40.53 33.42
N GLY A 80 10.78 39.61 34.39
CA GLY A 80 10.03 39.75 35.64
C GLY A 80 9.75 38.44 36.37
N SER A 81 10.73 37.95 37.13
CA SER A 81 10.46 37.03 38.24
C SER A 81 9.91 37.83 39.44
N PRO A 82 8.89 37.30 40.13
CA PRO A 82 8.83 37.42 41.58
C PRO A 82 8.95 36.03 42.26
N PRO A 83 9.52 35.95 43.48
CA PRO A 83 9.51 34.73 44.27
C PRO A 83 8.20 34.62 45.06
N GLY A 84 7.60 33.44 45.07
CA GLY A 84 6.39 33.16 45.84
C GLY A 84 6.33 31.69 46.22
N ALA A 85 6.89 31.36 47.38
CA ALA A 85 6.68 30.11 48.05
C ALA A 85 5.21 29.98 48.49
N GLY A 86 4.62 28.79 48.36
CA GLY A 86 3.39 28.46 49.08
C GLY A 86 2.49 27.44 48.43
N SER A 87 2.34 26.31 49.13
CA SER A 87 1.17 25.43 49.15
C SER A 87 0.98 24.40 48.05
N ALA A 88 1.25 23.16 48.44
CA ALA A 88 0.71 21.95 47.86
C ALA A 88 -0.82 22.02 47.68
N SER A 89 -1.30 21.66 46.49
CA SER A 89 -2.68 21.23 46.27
C SER A 89 -2.73 20.22 45.13
N ALA A 90 -3.58 19.22 45.35
CA ALA A 90 -3.70 17.93 44.71
C ALA A 90 -3.76 17.94 43.16
N PRO A 91 -3.45 16.80 42.49
CA PRO A 91 -3.59 16.68 41.05
C PRO A 91 -5.05 16.91 40.62
N PRO A 92 -5.31 17.71 39.57
CA PRO A 92 -6.63 17.72 38.96
C PRO A 92 -6.87 16.33 38.37
N SER A 93 -7.91 15.65 38.86
CA SER A 93 -8.48 14.50 38.16
C SER A 93 -8.87 14.94 36.76
N ALA A 94 -8.06 14.56 35.78
CA ALA A 94 -8.45 14.64 34.39
C ALA A 94 -9.58 13.63 34.18
N THR A 95 -10.82 14.09 34.34
CA THR A 95 -11.98 13.45 33.73
C THR A 95 -11.82 13.65 32.22
N GLY A 96 -10.92 12.87 31.63
CA GLY A 96 -10.76 12.77 30.19
C GLY A 96 -12.09 12.26 29.66
N SER A 97 -12.84 13.15 29.03
CA SER A 97 -13.97 12.79 28.19
C SER A 97 -13.43 11.82 27.14
N VAL A 98 -13.62 10.52 27.38
CA VAL A 98 -13.35 9.49 26.38
C VAL A 98 -14.15 9.89 25.15
N PRO A 99 -13.51 10.14 23.99
CA PRO A 99 -14.25 10.40 22.78
C PRO A 99 -15.18 9.22 22.57
N ALA A 100 -16.49 9.51 22.51
CA ALA A 100 -17.51 8.50 22.32
C ALA A 100 -17.10 7.61 21.14
N SER A 101 -16.90 6.32 21.42
CA SER A 101 -16.64 5.33 20.38
C SER A 101 -17.70 5.50 19.29
N PRO A 102 -17.31 5.57 18.01
CA PRO A 102 -18.29 5.63 16.94
C PRO A 102 -19.28 4.47 17.13
N SER A 103 -20.56 4.82 17.09
CA SER A 103 -21.68 3.91 17.28
C SER A 103 -21.61 2.76 16.27
N GLY A 104 -21.11 1.62 16.72
CA GLY A 104 -21.11 0.35 15.99
C GLY A 104 -19.99 0.19 14.95
N CYS A 105 -19.76 -1.06 14.56
CA CYS A 105 -18.84 -1.42 13.49
C CYS A 105 -19.54 -1.23 12.13
N VAL A 106 -18.78 -0.80 11.12
CA VAL A 106 -19.35 -0.49 9.81
C VAL A 106 -19.51 -1.75 8.96
N ARG A 107 -20.36 -1.67 7.93
CA ARG A 107 -20.56 -2.76 6.95
C ARG A 107 -19.57 -2.66 5.79
N HIS A 108 -19.13 -1.46 5.46
CA HIS A 108 -18.24 -1.18 4.34
C HIS A 108 -17.20 -0.16 4.76
N VAL A 109 -15.96 -0.36 4.33
CA VAL A 109 -14.89 0.62 4.52
C VAL A 109 -14.00 0.65 3.28
N GLU A 110 -13.60 1.85 2.90
CA GLU A 110 -12.58 2.08 1.87
C GLU A 110 -11.31 2.58 2.54
N LEU A 111 -10.18 2.06 2.09
CA LEU A 111 -8.86 2.41 2.61
C LEU A 111 -7.96 2.87 1.47
N THR A 112 -7.15 3.86 1.78
CA THR A 112 -6.19 4.47 0.87
C THR A 112 -4.77 4.35 1.43
N ALA A 113 -3.79 4.80 0.66
CA ALA A 113 -2.40 4.91 1.12
C ALA A 113 -2.23 5.77 2.39
N ALA A 114 -3.17 6.69 2.67
CA ALA A 114 -3.13 7.56 3.84
C ALA A 114 -3.60 6.87 5.14
N ASP A 115 -4.23 5.70 5.06
CA ASP A 115 -4.82 5.01 6.22
C ASP A 115 -3.83 4.14 7.02
N THR A 116 -2.52 4.26 6.77
CA THR A 116 -1.50 3.51 7.54
C THR A 116 -1.66 3.73 9.05
N GLY A 117 -1.58 2.63 9.81
CA GLY A 117 -1.71 2.62 11.26
C GLY A 117 -3.15 2.64 11.76
N ARG A 118 -4.14 2.77 10.87
CA ARG A 118 -5.55 2.81 11.27
C ARG A 118 -6.03 1.46 11.78
N THR A 119 -6.93 1.50 12.77
CA THR A 119 -7.77 0.36 13.16
C THR A 119 -9.19 0.62 12.70
N VAL A 120 -9.77 -0.31 11.97
CA VAL A 120 -11.17 -0.23 11.50
C VAL A 120 -11.99 -1.33 12.14
N CYS A 121 -13.23 -1.01 12.53
CA CYS A 121 -14.18 -2.00 12.97
C CYS A 121 -15.19 -2.34 11.87
N LEU A 122 -15.23 -3.61 11.48
CA LEU A 122 -16.19 -4.18 10.56
C LEU A 122 -17.12 -5.16 11.27
N THR A 123 -18.30 -5.36 10.73
CA THR A 123 -19.14 -6.49 11.11
C THR A 123 -18.89 -7.70 10.22
N VAL A 124 -19.18 -8.92 10.69
CA VAL A 124 -19.26 -10.11 9.83
C VAL A 124 -20.21 -9.86 8.65
N GLY A 125 -19.78 -10.30 7.45
CA GLY A 125 -20.44 -10.03 6.17
C GLY A 125 -20.12 -8.66 5.58
N GLY A 126 -19.48 -7.77 6.35
CA GLY A 126 -18.99 -6.49 5.85
C GLY A 126 -17.81 -6.65 4.88
N SER A 127 -17.53 -5.59 4.11
CA SER A 127 -16.44 -5.58 3.16
C SER A 127 -15.46 -4.44 3.39
N VAL A 128 -14.20 -4.69 3.01
CA VAL A 128 -13.16 -3.68 2.94
C VAL A 128 -12.63 -3.65 1.52
N ARG A 129 -12.52 -2.46 0.96
CA ARG A 129 -11.87 -2.18 -0.32
C ARG A 129 -10.67 -1.31 -0.08
N MET A 130 -9.61 -1.56 -0.82
CA MET A 130 -8.40 -0.76 -0.75
C MET A 130 -8.00 -0.34 -2.15
N ASN A 131 -7.70 0.94 -2.27
CA ASN A 131 -7.02 1.50 -3.43
C ASN A 131 -5.75 2.19 -2.94
N LEU A 132 -4.61 1.55 -3.18
CA LEU A 132 -3.31 2.14 -2.85
C LEU A 132 -2.73 2.73 -4.13
N ASP A 133 -2.83 4.06 -4.24
CA ASP A 133 -2.32 4.78 -5.41
C ASP A 133 -0.78 4.72 -5.42
N GLY A 134 -0.23 4.12 -6.46
CA GLY A 134 1.19 4.00 -6.73
C GLY A 134 1.55 4.59 -8.08
N THR A 135 2.81 4.41 -8.48
CA THR A 135 3.25 4.75 -9.83
C THR A 135 4.13 3.65 -10.39
N LYS A 136 4.41 3.65 -11.69
CA LYS A 136 5.33 2.69 -12.31
C LYS A 136 6.71 2.72 -11.66
N GLU A 137 7.16 3.90 -11.25
CA GLU A 137 8.46 4.14 -10.62
C GLU A 137 8.45 3.80 -9.13
N ARG A 138 7.27 3.79 -8.49
CA ARG A 138 7.07 3.50 -7.06
C ARG A 138 5.84 2.62 -6.86
N PRO A 139 5.89 1.35 -7.30
CA PRO A 139 4.75 0.47 -7.27
C PRO A 139 4.47 0.00 -5.83
N TRP A 140 3.20 -0.20 -5.51
CA TRP A 140 2.80 -0.95 -4.33
C TRP A 140 2.92 -2.45 -4.58
N SER A 141 3.33 -3.19 -3.54
CA SER A 141 3.17 -4.63 -3.50
C SER A 141 1.70 -5.02 -3.42
N PRO A 142 1.32 -6.24 -3.84
CA PRO A 142 -0.01 -6.77 -3.55
C PRO A 142 -0.33 -6.70 -2.05
N VAL A 143 -1.57 -6.38 -1.70
CA VAL A 143 -1.99 -6.31 -0.30
C VAL A 143 -2.14 -7.72 0.27
N LYS A 144 -1.47 -7.99 1.39
CA LYS A 144 -1.55 -9.24 2.14
C LYS A 144 -2.56 -9.10 3.28
N ALA A 145 -3.29 -10.17 3.56
CA ALA A 145 -4.19 -10.29 4.69
C ALA A 145 -3.77 -11.43 5.60
N GLU A 146 -3.59 -11.13 6.88
CA GLU A 146 -3.21 -12.07 7.94
C GLU A 146 -4.37 -12.27 8.91
N GLY A 147 -4.43 -13.42 9.59
CA GLY A 147 -5.46 -13.74 10.61
C GLY A 147 -6.66 -14.56 10.11
N GLY A 148 -6.80 -14.79 8.80
CA GLY A 148 -7.74 -15.77 8.22
C GLY A 148 -9.24 -15.42 8.30
N ILE A 149 -9.61 -14.30 8.93
CA ILE A 149 -11.02 -13.86 9.05
C ILE A 149 -11.52 -13.01 7.87
N LEU A 150 -10.62 -12.68 6.94
CA LEU A 150 -10.90 -11.93 5.73
C LEU A 150 -10.77 -12.88 4.53
N LYS A 151 -11.83 -12.99 3.74
CA LYS A 151 -11.83 -13.76 2.49
C LYS A 151 -11.64 -12.82 1.32
N GLY A 152 -10.74 -13.15 0.39
CA GLY A 152 -10.54 -12.38 -0.83
C GLY A 152 -11.84 -12.22 -1.62
N ALA A 153 -12.06 -11.01 -2.12
CA ALA A 153 -13.19 -10.63 -2.96
C ALA A 153 -12.70 -9.91 -4.23
N ASN A 154 -13.58 -9.75 -5.22
CA ASN A 154 -13.24 -9.07 -6.47
C ASN A 154 -13.01 -7.57 -6.25
N ALA A 155 -11.76 -7.13 -6.38
CA ALA A 155 -11.38 -5.72 -6.21
C ALA A 155 -11.82 -4.82 -7.37
N GLY A 156 -11.99 -5.39 -8.58
CA GLY A 156 -12.25 -4.66 -9.81
C GLY A 156 -11.30 -5.14 -10.92
N ILE A 157 -11.54 -4.71 -12.17
CA ILE A 157 -10.81 -5.21 -13.35
C ILE A 157 -9.67 -4.27 -13.77
N VAL A 158 -9.75 -2.98 -13.43
CA VAL A 158 -8.77 -1.98 -13.90
C VAL A 158 -7.77 -1.69 -12.78
N ILE A 159 -6.55 -2.25 -12.91
CA ILE A 159 -5.40 -1.91 -12.08
C ILE A 159 -4.47 -1.08 -12.95
N LEU A 160 -4.25 0.20 -12.60
CA LEU A 160 -3.24 1.00 -13.27
C LEU A 160 -1.85 0.50 -12.87
N PRO A 161 -0.85 0.60 -13.75
CA PRO A 161 0.50 0.16 -13.42
C PRO A 161 1.07 0.89 -12.21
N GLY A 162 1.36 0.13 -11.15
CA GLY A 162 1.93 0.64 -9.90
C GLY A 162 0.95 0.71 -8.73
N ASP A 163 -0.35 0.68 -9.00
CA ASP A 163 -1.38 0.65 -7.96
C ASP A 163 -1.52 -0.75 -7.35
N ALA A 164 -1.99 -0.80 -6.10
CA ALA A 164 -2.46 -2.04 -5.49
C ALA A 164 -3.94 -1.92 -5.12
N LEU A 165 -4.77 -2.71 -5.81
CA LEU A 165 -6.18 -2.90 -5.50
C LEU A 165 -6.39 -4.21 -4.77
N ALA A 166 -7.22 -4.20 -3.73
CA ALA A 166 -7.69 -5.42 -3.09
C ALA A 166 -9.06 -5.21 -2.46
N ALA A 167 -9.82 -6.29 -2.32
CA ALA A 167 -11.09 -6.31 -1.63
C ALA A 167 -11.20 -7.57 -0.81
N PHE A 168 -11.78 -7.45 0.38
CA PHE A 168 -12.04 -8.57 1.27
C PHE A 168 -13.44 -8.51 1.86
N THR A 169 -14.01 -9.67 2.15
CA THR A 169 -15.23 -9.82 2.95
C THR A 169 -14.87 -10.44 4.30
N ALA A 170 -15.41 -9.87 5.37
CA ALA A 170 -15.24 -10.37 6.73
C ALA A 170 -16.09 -11.64 6.94
N SER A 171 -15.45 -12.81 7.02
CA SER A 171 -16.14 -14.10 7.11
C SER A 171 -16.41 -14.53 8.56
N ALA A 172 -15.61 -14.07 9.52
CA ALA A 172 -15.71 -14.44 10.93
C ALA A 172 -15.30 -13.29 11.86
N PRO A 173 -15.79 -13.25 13.11
CA PRO A 173 -15.28 -12.32 14.11
C PRO A 173 -13.81 -12.58 14.42
N GLY A 174 -13.07 -11.52 14.77
CA GLY A 174 -11.66 -11.62 15.14
C GLY A 174 -10.88 -10.36 14.80
N THR A 175 -9.56 -10.47 14.68
CA THR A 175 -8.69 -9.40 14.17
C THR A 175 -7.88 -9.90 12.99
N ALA A 176 -7.80 -9.11 11.92
CA ALA A 176 -6.93 -9.32 10.78
C ALA A 176 -5.99 -8.13 10.61
N ARG A 177 -4.84 -8.39 9.98
CA ARG A 177 -3.89 -7.36 9.59
C ARG A 177 -3.78 -7.31 8.08
N LEU A 178 -3.91 -6.11 7.52
CA LEU A 178 -3.66 -5.83 6.11
C LEU A 178 -2.30 -5.16 5.98
N SER A 179 -1.49 -5.58 5.01
CA SER A 179 -0.16 -5.00 4.79
C SER A 179 0.22 -4.90 3.31
N ALA A 180 0.97 -3.87 2.97
CA ALA A 180 1.59 -3.66 1.66
C ALA A 180 2.86 -2.81 1.83
N SER A 181 3.73 -2.79 0.82
CA SER A 181 4.94 -1.96 0.83
C SER A 181 5.22 -1.35 -0.54
N ARG A 182 5.98 -0.26 -0.56
CA ARG A 182 6.49 0.36 -1.80
C ARG A 182 7.86 1.00 -1.59
N PRO A 183 8.66 1.21 -2.64
CA PRO A 183 9.87 2.03 -2.54
C PRO A 183 9.58 3.48 -2.11
N LEU A 184 10.43 4.07 -1.27
CA LEU A 184 10.36 5.50 -0.93
C LEU A 184 10.86 6.39 -2.07
N CYS A 185 11.88 5.94 -2.78
CA CYS A 185 12.42 6.62 -3.96
C CYS A 185 12.02 5.90 -5.24
N ALA A 186 12.04 6.62 -6.36
CA ALA A 186 11.81 6.03 -7.68
C ALA A 186 12.84 4.93 -7.97
N THR A 187 12.36 3.79 -8.46
CA THR A 187 13.21 2.68 -8.91
C THR A 187 13.31 2.70 -10.44
N GLY A 188 14.52 2.61 -10.98
CA GLY A 188 14.75 2.49 -12.42
C GLY A 188 16.18 2.83 -12.85
N PRO A 189 16.54 2.53 -14.12
CA PRO A 189 17.85 2.87 -14.66
C PRO A 189 18.14 4.37 -14.57
N GLY A 190 19.36 4.72 -14.16
CA GLY A 190 19.80 6.11 -14.03
C GLY A 190 19.09 6.91 -12.93
N LYS A 191 18.46 6.23 -11.96
CA LYS A 191 17.86 6.85 -10.77
C LYS A 191 18.64 6.46 -9.53
N ILE A 192 18.87 7.43 -8.65
CA ILE A 192 19.47 7.18 -7.33
C ILE A 192 18.36 6.62 -6.44
N SER A 193 18.51 5.36 -6.02
CA SER A 193 17.61 4.72 -5.06
C SER A 193 18.13 4.96 -3.65
N CYS A 194 17.29 5.48 -2.76
CA CYS A 194 17.60 5.63 -1.35
C CYS A 194 17.50 4.31 -0.56
N LEU A 195 17.20 3.18 -1.21
CA LEU A 195 16.93 1.86 -0.60
C LEU A 195 15.84 1.82 0.49
N GLY A 196 15.17 2.96 0.73
CA GLY A 196 14.10 3.07 1.71
C GLY A 196 12.80 2.42 1.23
N ILE A 197 12.10 1.78 2.16
CA ILE A 197 10.79 1.16 1.94
C ILE A 197 9.75 1.88 2.79
N GLN A 198 8.60 2.14 2.19
CA GLN A 198 7.41 2.61 2.87
C GLN A 198 6.50 1.42 3.14
N GLU A 199 6.17 1.19 4.41
CA GLU A 199 5.17 0.20 4.80
C GLU A 199 3.79 0.84 4.92
N TRP A 200 2.78 0.10 4.52
CA TRP A 200 1.38 0.40 4.74
C TRP A 200 0.74 -0.74 5.52
N THR A 201 0.04 -0.42 6.60
CA THR A 201 -0.55 -1.42 7.50
C THR A 201 -1.87 -0.93 8.07
N VAL A 202 -2.87 -1.80 8.16
CA VAL A 202 -4.16 -1.52 8.79
C VAL A 202 -4.59 -2.72 9.63
N THR A 203 -5.17 -2.44 10.80
CA THR A 203 -5.79 -3.46 11.65
C THR A 203 -7.29 -3.49 11.43
N VAL A 204 -7.84 -4.66 11.10
CA VAL A 204 -9.28 -4.86 10.91
C VAL A 204 -9.81 -5.67 12.07
N LYS A 205 -10.67 -5.07 12.89
CA LYS A 205 -11.44 -5.77 13.93
C LYS A 205 -12.80 -6.14 13.36
N VAL A 206 -13.17 -7.41 13.47
CA VAL A 206 -14.47 -7.91 13.02
C VAL A 206 -15.30 -8.35 14.21
N THR A 207 -16.51 -7.81 14.33
CA THR A 207 -17.48 -8.19 15.36
C THR A 207 -18.71 -8.86 14.75
N ARG A 208 -19.49 -9.54 15.58
CA ARG A 208 -20.84 -9.92 15.18
C ARG A 208 -21.70 -8.63 15.03
N PRO A 209 -22.75 -8.68 14.18
CA PRO A 209 -23.76 -7.63 14.09
C PRO A 209 -24.35 -7.25 15.45
#